data_AF-A0AAV9LXT3-F1
#
_entry.id   AF-A0AAV9LXT3-F1
#
_cell.length_a   1.000
_cell.length_b   1.000
_cell.length_c   1.000
_cell.angle_alpha   90.00
_cell.angle_beta   90.00
_cell.angle_gamma   90.00
#
_symmetry.space_group_name_H-M   'P 1'
#
loop_
_entity.id
_entity.type
_entity.pdbx_description
1 polymer ?
#
loop_
_entity_poly.entity_id
_entity_poly.type
_entity_poly.pdbx_seq_one_letter_code
_entity_poly.pdbx_strand_id
1 'polypeptide(L)'
;MRKNATENFCEYAIRWREQAARIKPPMKESEMIDVFLQAQEPDYSHYLLSVFGKTFAKVIKIGEMVKNGIKSEKIISQAALNATT
;
A
#
# COMPACT_ATOMS: atom_id res chain seq x y z
N MET A 1 8.07 -6.51 -4.95
CA MET A 1 9.09 -5.56 -4.44
C MET A 1 8.76 -5.30 -2.98
N ARG A 2 9.70 -5.40 -2.06
CA ARG A 2 9.42 -5.13 -0.64
C ARG A 2 9.76 -3.68 -0.30
N LYS A 3 9.02 -3.12 0.67
CA LYS A 3 9.35 -1.83 1.24
C LYS A 3 10.66 -1.93 2.02
N ASN A 4 11.57 -0.99 1.82
CA ASN A 4 12.78 -0.84 2.63
C ASN A 4 12.41 -0.26 4.01
N ALA A 5 13.24 -0.49 5.03
CA ALA A 5 12.97 -0.01 6.39
C ALA A 5 13.01 1.53 6.50
N THR A 6 13.82 2.18 5.67
CA THR A 6 14.08 3.63 5.71
C THR A 6 13.13 4.45 4.84
N GLU A 7 12.47 3.85 3.85
CA GLU A 7 11.62 4.60 2.93
C GLU A 7 10.21 4.83 3.51
N ASN A 8 9.67 6.01 3.24
CA ASN A 8 8.27 6.29 3.55
C ASN A 8 7.33 5.57 2.56
N PHE A 9 6.02 5.56 2.86
CA PHE A 9 5.07 4.83 2.02
C PHE A 9 4.98 5.41 0.60
N CYS A 10 5.05 6.74 0.48
CA CYS A 10 4.99 7.45 -0.79
C CYS A 10 6.21 7.13 -1.68
N GLU A 11 7.42 7.19 -1.12
CA GLU A 11 8.66 6.84 -1.80
C GLU A 11 8.62 5.41 -2.34
N TYR A 12 8.18 4.47 -1.51
CA TYR A 12 7.99 3.09 -1.92
C TYR A 12 6.99 2.95 -3.08
N ALA A 13 5.84 3.61 -2.97
CA ALA A 13 4.79 3.52 -3.99
C ALA A 13 5.23 4.11 -5.33
N ILE A 14 5.98 5.22 -5.32
CA ILE A 14 6.57 5.82 -6.52
C ILE A 14 7.57 4.85 -7.15
N ARG A 15 8.53 4.35 -6.37
CA ARG A 15 9.56 3.40 -6.82
C ARG A 15 8.95 2.12 -7.40
N TRP A 16 7.89 1.61 -6.76
CA TRP A 16 7.15 0.45 -7.23
C TRP A 16 6.48 0.72 -8.57
N ARG A 17 5.83 1.89 -8.71
CA ARG A 17 5.15 2.31 -9.96
C ARG A 17 6.13 2.45 -11.12
N GLU A 18 7.29 3.05 -10.88
CA GLU A 18 8.35 3.18 -11.88
C GLU A 18 8.84 1.82 -12.38
N GLN A 19 8.94 0.84 -11.50
CA GLN A 19 9.32 -0.52 -11.88
C GLN A 19 8.20 -1.22 -12.67
N ALA A 20 6.95 -1.05 -12.27
CA ALA A 20 5.80 -1.60 -12.99
C ALA A 20 5.65 -0.99 -14.40
N ALA A 21 5.97 0.29 -14.58
CA ALA A 21 5.95 0.98 -15.87
C ALA A 21 6.95 0.41 -16.90
N ARG A 22 7.94 -0.38 -16.46
CA ARG A 22 8.93 -1.04 -17.35
C ARG A 22 8.39 -2.32 -17.99
N ILE A 23 7.27 -2.86 -17.50
CA ILE A 23 6.67 -4.10 -18.01
C ILE A 23 6.06 -3.85 -19.40
N LYS A 24 6.22 -4.81 -20.31
CA LYS A 24 5.61 -4.78 -21.66
C LYS A 24 4.66 -5.98 -21.85
N PRO A 25 3.43 -5.75 -22.34
CA PRO A 25 2.82 -4.43 -22.60
C PRO A 25 2.60 -3.61 -21.32
N PRO A 26 2.46 -2.27 -21.40
CA PRO A 26 2.17 -1.45 -20.24
C PRO A 26 0.88 -1.88 -19.55
N MET A 27 0.93 -2.00 -18.23
CA MET A 27 -0.20 -2.39 -17.39
C MET A 27 -1.20 -1.23 -17.29
N LYS A 28 -2.51 -1.53 -17.26
CA LYS A 28 -3.53 -0.50 -17.00
C LYS A 28 -3.42 0.00 -15.56
N GLU A 29 -3.86 1.23 -15.29
CA GLU A 29 -3.78 1.77 -13.92
C GLU A 29 -4.55 0.90 -12.91
N SER A 30 -5.72 0.36 -13.28
CA SER A 30 -6.49 -0.52 -12.42
C SER A 30 -5.74 -1.80 -12.05
N GLU A 31 -5.16 -2.47 -13.04
CA GLU A 31 -4.34 -3.67 -12.85
C GLU A 31 -3.11 -3.37 -12.00
N MET A 32 -2.48 -2.21 -12.22
CA MET A 32 -1.32 -1.75 -11.47
C MET A 32 -1.65 -1.51 -10.00
N ILE A 33 -2.83 -0.94 -9.73
CA ILE A 33 -3.35 -0.79 -8.38
C ILE A 33 -3.59 -2.17 -7.77
N ASP A 34 -4.31 -3.07 -8.45
CA ASP A 34 -4.62 -4.40 -7.91
C ASP A 34 -3.35 -5.16 -7.49
N VAL A 35 -2.32 -5.16 -8.34
CA VAL A 35 -1.04 -5.81 -8.03
C VAL A 35 -0.28 -5.07 -6.92
N PHE A 36 -0.32 -3.73 -6.90
CA PHE A 36 0.29 -2.95 -5.81
C PHE A 36 -0.36 -3.26 -4.46
N LEU A 37 -1.69 -3.39 -4.41
CA LEU A 37 -2.43 -3.72 -3.19
C LEU A 37 -2.10 -5.12 -2.69
N GLN A 38 -2.01 -6.12 -3.60
CA GLN A 38 -1.60 -7.48 -3.26
C GLN A 38 -0.17 -7.57 -2.71
N ALA A 39 0.70 -6.61 -3.06
CA ALA A 39 2.08 -6.56 -2.59
C ALA A 39 2.25 -5.89 -1.21
N GLN A 40 1.18 -5.35 -0.60
CA GLN A 40 1.25 -4.71 0.71
C GLN A 40 1.19 -5.72 1.86
N GLU A 41 1.62 -5.27 3.04
CA GLU A 41 1.49 -6.06 4.27
C GLU A 41 0.02 -6.21 4.69
N PRO A 42 -0.33 -7.29 5.42
CA PRO A 42 -1.71 -7.56 5.86
C PRO A 42 -2.37 -6.38 6.59
N ASP A 43 -1.57 -5.60 7.34
CA ASP A 43 -2.02 -4.40 8.06
C ASP A 43 -2.67 -3.35 7.15
N TYR A 44 -2.32 -3.33 5.86
CA TYR A 44 -2.92 -2.41 4.90
C TYR A 44 -4.15 -3.00 4.21
N SER A 45 -4.28 -4.33 4.13
CA SER A 45 -5.28 -5.03 3.31
C SER A 45 -6.73 -4.59 3.61
N HIS A 46 -7.10 -4.48 4.89
CA HIS A 46 -8.44 -4.05 5.31
C HIS A 46 -8.74 -2.59 4.93
N TYR A 47 -7.75 -1.70 5.04
CA TYR A 47 -7.91 -0.29 4.67
C TYR A 47 -7.93 -0.08 3.16
N LEU A 48 -7.31 -0.99 2.40
CA LEU A 48 -7.19 -0.91 0.96
C LEU A 48 -8.45 -1.38 0.21
N LEU A 49 -9.38 -2.09 0.86
CA LEU A 49 -10.72 -2.28 0.29
C LEU A 49 -11.43 -0.94 -0.01
N SER A 50 -11.16 0.09 0.80
CA SER A 50 -11.72 1.43 0.59
C SER A 50 -11.15 2.14 -0.64
N VAL A 51 -10.02 1.67 -1.21
CA VAL A 51 -9.32 2.32 -2.32
C VAL A 51 -9.59 1.67 -3.68
N PHE A 52 -10.41 0.63 -3.72
CA PHE A 52 -10.81 -0.04 -4.95
C PHE A 52 -11.42 0.96 -5.94
N GLY A 53 -10.98 0.91 -7.20
CA GLY A 53 -11.44 1.84 -8.25
C GLY A 53 -10.99 3.30 -8.10
N LYS A 54 -10.10 3.63 -7.16
CA LYS A 54 -9.50 4.98 -7.07
C LYS A 54 -8.26 5.10 -7.95
N THR A 55 -7.77 6.33 -8.11
CA THR A 55 -6.50 6.59 -8.81
C THR A 55 -5.30 6.23 -7.95
N PHE A 56 -4.14 5.96 -8.56
CA PHE A 56 -2.93 5.60 -7.81
C PHE A 56 -2.52 6.68 -6.80
N ALA A 57 -2.73 7.96 -7.12
CA ALA A 57 -2.47 9.07 -6.20
C ALA A 57 -3.34 9.01 -4.92
N LYS A 58 -4.61 8.61 -5.04
CA LYS A 58 -5.50 8.43 -3.87
C LYS A 58 -5.07 7.24 -3.03
N VAL A 59 -4.60 6.16 -3.67
CA VAL A 59 -4.04 4.98 -2.97
C VAL A 59 -2.84 5.38 -2.12
N ILE A 60 -1.90 6.16 -2.67
CA ILE A 60 -0.73 6.67 -1.93
C ILE A 60 -1.15 7.44 -0.67
N LYS A 61 -2.08 8.40 -0.83
CA LYS A 61 -2.54 9.24 0.27
C LYS A 61 -3.17 8.41 1.39
N ILE A 62 -4.01 7.44 1.05
CA ILE A 62 -4.68 6.59 2.04
C ILE A 62 -3.68 5.65 2.71
N GLY A 63 -2.76 5.05 1.97
CA GLY A 63 -1.71 4.20 2.55
C GLY A 63 -0.80 4.97 3.52
N GLU A 64 -0.48 6.22 3.22
CA GLU A 64 0.26 7.08 4.14
C GLU A 64 -0.53 7.41 5.42
N MET A 65 -1.83 7.68 5.30
CA MET A 65 -2.71 7.88 6.46
C MET A 65 -2.77 6.64 7.35
N VAL A 66 -2.88 5.45 6.76
CA VAL A 66 -2.88 4.17 7.51
C VAL A 66 -1.56 3.96 8.22
N LYS A 67 -0.42 4.15 7.54
CA LYS A 67 0.91 4.04 8.14
C LYS A 67 1.07 4.97 9.34
N ASN A 68 0.63 6.21 9.20
CA ASN A 68 0.70 7.20 10.27
C ASN A 68 -0.27 6.89 11.43
N GLY A 69 -1.46 6.37 11.12
CA GLY A 69 -2.42 5.91 12.12
C GLY A 69 -1.88 4.75 12.96
N ILE A 70 -1.25 3.76 12.31
CA ILE A 70 -0.59 2.63 13.01
C ILE A 70 0.55 3.14 13.87
N LYS A 71 1.43 3.99 13.31
CA LYS A 71 2.57 4.56 14.05
C LYS A 71 2.14 5.39 15.27
N SER A 72 0.96 6.01 15.21
CA SER A 72 0.39 6.80 16.30
C SER A 72 -0.58 6.02 17.19
N GLU A 73 -0.65 4.69 17.03
CA GLU A 73 -1.54 3.79 17.78
C GLU A 73 -3.04 4.13 17.67
N LYS A 74 -3.41 5.00 16.71
CA LYS A 74 -4.80 5.34 16.39
C LYS A 74 -5.49 4.26 15.56
N ILE A 75 -4.69 3.39 14.94
CA ILE A 75 -5.11 2.24 14.16
C ILE A 75 -4.38 1.02 14.71
N ILE A 76 -5.13 -0.06 14.98
CA ILE A 76 -4.56 -1.34 15.41
C ILE A 76 -4.02 -2.07 14.17
N SER A 77 -2.77 -2.52 14.23
CA SER A 77 -2.20 -3.39 13.19
C SER A 77 -2.75 -4.82 13.30
N GLN A 78 -2.79 -5.56 12.19
CA GLN A 78 -3.18 -6.96 12.18
C GLN A 78 -2.23 -7.80 13.05
N ALA A 79 -0.94 -7.45 13.06
CA ALA A 79 0.04 -8.09 13.96
C ALA A 79 -0.35 -7.94 15.44
N ALA A 80 -0.78 -6.75 15.86
CA ALA A 80 -1.22 -6.50 17.23
C ALA A 80 -2.54 -7.21 17.55
N LEU A 81 -3.47 -7.26 16.59
CA LEU A 81 -4.74 -7.98 16.74
C LEU A 81 -4.51 -9.48 16.95
N ASN A 82 -3.65 -10.09 16.14
CA ASN A 82 -3.32 -11.51 16.21
C ASN A 82 -2.57 -11.89 17.50
N ALA A 83 -1.81 -10.96 18.11
CA ALA A 83 -1.09 -11.20 19.36
C ALA A 83 -2.01 -11.24 20.61
N THR A 84 -3.29 -10.88 20.46
CA THR A 84 -4.28 -10.86 21.55
C THR A 84 -5.15 -12.13 21.59
N THR A 85 -4.95 -13.07 20.66
CA THR A 85 -5.67 -14.36 20.56
C THR A 85 -4.72 -15.51 20.86
#